data_AF-A0A1C4K0V5-F1
#
_entry.id   AF-A0A1C4K0V5-F1
#
_cell.length_a   1.000
_cell.length_b   1.000
_cell.length_c   1.000
_cell.angle_alpha   90.00
_cell.angle_beta   90.00
_cell.angle_gamma   90.00
#
_symmetry.space_group_name_H-M   'P 1'
#
loop_
_entity.id
_entity.type
_entity.pdbx_description
1 polymer ?
#
loop_
_entity_poly.entity_id
_entity_poly.type
_entity_poly.pdbx_seq_one_letter_code
_entity_poly.pdbx_strand_id
1 'polypeptide(L)'
;LAGAGSGARAALRAAGHEAVTTVLALAPRLPEDDDPAAEPEPVRHLAGRHVLLVHGTDDRRTDPELSFRLAERAKKANRDVCRFEAHTDGHSLRRYRSEILALSCDFTLGSLCGLPYARTVEDALAAPPPLGLRMPLAAGFGETLRG
;
A
#
# COMPACT_ATOMS: atom_id res chain seq x y z
N LEU A 1 10.19 -6.21 -1.53
CA LEU A 1 10.05 -5.71 -2.92
C LEU A 1 9.33 -4.38 -2.92
N ALA A 2 9.71 -3.46 -3.80
CA ALA A 2 9.02 -2.19 -3.96
C ALA A 2 8.74 -1.95 -5.44
N GLY A 3 7.57 -1.39 -5.75
CA GLY A 3 7.20 -1.09 -7.12
C GLY A 3 6.18 0.04 -7.22
N ALA A 4 6.12 0.66 -8.41
CA ALA A 4 5.14 1.67 -8.76
C ALA A 4 4.37 1.29 -10.03
N GLY A 5 3.09 1.68 -10.15
CA GLY A 5 2.29 1.40 -11.32
C GLY A 5 2.19 -0.10 -11.61
N SER A 6 2.57 -0.52 -12.82
CA SER A 6 2.64 -1.95 -13.19
C SER A 6 3.70 -2.71 -12.38
N GLY A 7 4.79 -2.05 -11.97
CA GLY A 7 5.81 -2.64 -11.11
C GLY A 7 5.31 -2.93 -9.70
N ALA A 8 4.36 -2.15 -9.19
CA ALA A 8 3.70 -2.44 -7.90
C ALA A 8 2.86 -3.72 -7.99
N ARG A 9 2.11 -3.90 -9.09
CA ARG A 9 1.38 -5.15 -9.36
C ARG A 9 2.34 -6.35 -9.46
N ALA A 10 3.47 -6.19 -10.15
CA ALA A 10 4.49 -7.23 -10.22
C ALA A 10 5.07 -7.57 -8.83
N ALA A 11 5.36 -6.57 -8.00
CA ALA A 11 5.84 -6.76 -6.63
C ALA A 11 4.81 -7.50 -5.76
N LEU A 12 3.52 -7.15 -5.87
CA LEU A 12 2.43 -7.86 -5.20
C LEU A 12 2.37 -9.32 -5.62
N ARG A 13 2.47 -9.64 -6.92
CA ARG A 13 2.48 -11.03 -7.39
C ARG A 13 3.72 -11.82 -6.97
N ALA A 14 4.89 -11.18 -7.00
CA ALA A 14 6.16 -11.80 -6.62
C ALA A 14 6.25 -12.09 -5.11
N ALA A 15 5.39 -11.49 -4.29
CA ALA A 15 5.34 -11.69 -2.85
C ALA A 15 5.03 -13.14 -2.42
N GLY A 16 4.58 -14.00 -3.34
CA GLY A 16 4.43 -15.43 -3.05
C GLY A 16 5.76 -16.15 -2.84
N HIS A 17 6.87 -15.58 -3.30
CA HIS A 17 8.20 -16.15 -3.10
C HIS A 17 8.63 -16.04 -1.62
N GLU A 18 9.21 -17.10 -1.05
CA GLU A 18 9.58 -17.16 0.38
C GLU A 18 10.51 -16.03 0.83
N ALA A 19 11.44 -15.61 -0.04
CA ALA A 19 12.37 -14.51 0.23
C ALA A 19 11.73 -13.12 0.33
N VAL A 20 10.45 -12.93 -0.01
CA VAL A 20 9.80 -11.61 -0.06
C VAL A 20 8.93 -11.38 1.19
N THR A 21 9.49 -10.85 2.26
CA THR A 21 8.74 -10.61 3.51
C THR A 21 7.93 -9.31 3.50
N THR A 22 8.41 -8.28 2.80
CA THR A 22 7.83 -6.93 2.77
C THR A 22 7.55 -6.46 1.34
N VAL A 23 6.41 -5.81 1.12
CA VAL A 23 5.97 -5.25 -0.18
C VAL A 23 5.54 -3.79 -0.03
N LEU A 24 6.11 -2.93 -0.87
CA LEU A 24 5.65 -1.55 -1.10
C LEU A 24 5.00 -1.45 -2.48
N ALA A 25 3.71 -1.13 -2.53
CA ALA A 25 2.95 -1.01 -3.77
C ALA A 25 2.41 0.42 -3.96
N LEU A 26 3.10 1.21 -4.79
CA LEU A 26 2.75 2.60 -5.06
C LEU A 26 1.90 2.73 -6.34
N ALA A 27 0.70 3.30 -6.22
CA ALA A 27 -0.30 3.47 -7.28
C ALA A 27 -0.40 2.23 -8.19
N PRO A 28 -0.71 1.03 -7.65
CA PRO A 28 -0.68 -0.19 -8.42
C PRO A 28 -1.68 -0.13 -9.58
N ARG A 29 -1.17 -0.42 -10.79
CA ARG A 29 -2.01 -0.56 -11.99
C ARG A 29 -2.61 -1.96 -12.00
N LEU A 30 -3.85 -2.07 -11.54
CA LEU A 30 -4.62 -3.31 -11.48
C LEU A 30 -5.57 -3.41 -12.68
N PRO A 31 -5.93 -4.63 -13.13
CA PRO A 31 -6.98 -4.80 -14.13
C PRO A 31 -8.30 -4.23 -13.62
N GLU A 32 -9.07 -3.61 -14.51
CA GLU A 32 -10.39 -3.08 -14.23
C GLU A 32 -11.42 -4.22 -14.16
N ASP A 33 -12.48 -4.05 -13.35
CA ASP A 33 -13.47 -5.11 -13.10
C ASP A 33 -14.42 -5.36 -14.29
N ASP A 34 -14.35 -4.55 -15.33
CA ASP A 34 -15.15 -4.63 -16.56
C ASP A 34 -14.50 -5.52 -17.64
N ASP A 35 -13.30 -6.06 -17.40
CA ASP A 35 -12.72 -7.12 -18.21
C ASP A 35 -13.26 -8.49 -17.71
N PRO A 36 -14.25 -9.10 -18.39
CA PRO A 36 -14.84 -10.37 -17.95
C PRO A 36 -13.87 -11.56 -18.04
N ALA A 37 -12.72 -11.39 -18.70
CA ALA A 37 -11.67 -12.40 -18.75
C ALA A 37 -10.59 -12.18 -17.67
N ALA A 38 -10.58 -11.05 -16.97
CA ALA A 38 -9.59 -10.76 -15.94
C ALA A 38 -9.97 -11.46 -14.62
N GLU A 39 -9.19 -12.46 -14.26
CA GLU A 39 -9.25 -13.00 -12.90
C GLU A 39 -8.87 -11.90 -11.89
N PRO A 40 -9.58 -11.79 -10.75
CA PRO A 40 -9.21 -10.86 -9.71
C PRO A 40 -7.79 -11.09 -9.22
N GLU A 41 -7.04 -10.01 -8.97
CA GLU A 41 -5.67 -10.14 -8.49
C GLU A 41 -5.58 -11.00 -7.21
N PRO A 42 -4.72 -12.03 -7.20
CA PRO A 42 -4.61 -12.96 -6.08
C PRO A 42 -4.07 -12.25 -4.84
N VAL A 43 -4.55 -12.66 -3.67
CA VAL A 43 -4.12 -12.08 -2.38
C VAL A 43 -3.70 -13.13 -1.35
N ARG A 44 -4.02 -14.40 -1.55
CA ARG A 44 -3.77 -15.45 -0.54
C ARG A 44 -2.28 -15.62 -0.23
N HIS A 45 -1.42 -15.45 -1.24
CA HIS A 45 0.03 -15.54 -1.08
C HIS A 45 0.63 -14.36 -0.29
N LEU A 46 -0.15 -13.31 -0.04
CA LEU A 46 0.25 -12.19 0.81
C LEU A 46 0.12 -12.51 2.31
N ALA A 47 -0.44 -13.66 2.69
CA ALA A 47 -0.50 -14.09 4.08
C ALA A 47 0.90 -14.12 4.72
N GLY A 48 1.01 -13.52 5.91
CA GLY A 48 2.27 -13.42 6.65
C GLY A 48 3.30 -12.46 6.06
N ARG A 49 2.91 -11.59 5.11
CA ARG A 49 3.79 -10.56 4.53
C ARG A 49 3.42 -9.18 5.06
N HIS A 50 4.38 -8.27 5.18
CA HIS A 50 4.09 -6.87 5.46
C HIS A 50 3.76 -6.16 4.13
N VAL A 51 2.56 -5.61 3.98
CA VAL A 51 2.14 -4.96 2.73
C VAL A 51 1.65 -3.55 2.99
N LEU A 52 2.34 -2.58 2.38
CA LEU A 52 1.92 -1.18 2.32
C LEU A 52 1.49 -0.84 0.89
N LEU A 53 0.29 -0.30 0.76
CA LEU A 53 -0.20 0.30 -0.48
C LEU A 53 -0.36 1.81 -0.33
N VAL A 54 -0.02 2.57 -1.38
CA VAL A 54 -0.31 4.00 -1.45
C VAL A 54 -0.99 4.29 -2.78
N HIS A 55 -2.09 5.02 -2.77
CA HIS A 55 -2.79 5.42 -4.01
C HIS A 55 -3.25 6.87 -3.94
N GLY A 56 -3.07 7.62 -5.03
CA GLY A 56 -3.58 8.98 -5.16
C GLY A 56 -5.07 8.98 -5.44
N THR A 57 -5.87 9.76 -4.71
CA THR A 57 -7.35 9.71 -4.88
C THR A 57 -7.84 10.23 -6.23
N ASP A 58 -7.00 10.99 -6.95
CA ASP A 58 -7.33 11.59 -8.25
C ASP A 58 -6.60 10.86 -9.40
N ASP A 59 -6.25 9.58 -9.19
CA ASP A 59 -5.61 8.76 -10.21
C ASP A 59 -6.57 8.47 -11.38
N ARG A 60 -6.35 9.17 -12.50
CA ARG A 60 -7.11 8.99 -13.74
C ARG A 60 -6.58 7.85 -14.63
N ARG A 61 -5.48 7.20 -14.24
CA ARG A 61 -4.88 6.07 -14.99
C ARG A 61 -5.27 4.71 -14.43
N THR A 62 -5.65 4.65 -13.17
CA THR A 62 -6.14 3.44 -12.50
C THR A 62 -7.03 3.87 -11.35
N ASP A 63 -8.28 3.40 -11.35
CA ASP A 63 -9.23 3.70 -10.28
C ASP A 63 -8.65 3.31 -8.90
N PRO A 64 -8.49 4.28 -7.97
CA PRO A 64 -8.02 4.01 -6.61
C PRO A 64 -8.85 2.99 -5.85
N GLU A 65 -10.12 2.81 -6.21
CA GLU A 65 -11.01 1.84 -5.60
C GLU A 65 -10.55 0.39 -5.87
N LEU A 66 -9.86 0.13 -7.00
CA LEU A 66 -9.30 -1.19 -7.29
C LEU A 66 -8.23 -1.59 -6.26
N SER A 67 -7.35 -0.66 -5.89
CA SER A 67 -6.33 -0.93 -4.87
C SER A 67 -6.94 -1.05 -3.47
N PHE A 68 -8.03 -0.34 -3.19
CA PHE A 68 -8.79 -0.50 -1.96
C PHE A 68 -9.43 -1.90 -1.87
N ARG A 69 -10.14 -2.36 -2.91
CA ARG A 69 -10.75 -3.71 -2.94
C ARG A 69 -9.71 -4.81 -2.83
N LEU A 70 -8.57 -4.67 -3.51
CA LEU A 70 -7.45 -5.60 -3.37
C LEU A 70 -6.95 -5.64 -1.93
N ALA A 71 -6.71 -4.47 -1.31
CA ALA A 71 -6.25 -4.37 0.06
C ALA A 71 -7.27 -4.91 1.07
N GLU A 72 -8.57 -4.76 0.81
CA GLU A 72 -9.64 -5.32 1.65
C GLU A 72 -9.60 -6.85 1.65
N ARG A 73 -9.49 -7.47 0.47
CA ARG A 73 -9.35 -8.94 0.35
C ARG A 73 -8.05 -9.42 0.99
N ALA A 74 -6.94 -8.69 0.79
CA ALA A 74 -5.66 -9.02 1.39
C ALA A 74 -5.73 -8.93 2.93
N LYS A 75 -6.34 -7.86 3.47
CA LYS A 75 -6.43 -7.65 4.92
C LYS A 75 -7.27 -8.69 5.64
N LYS A 76 -8.30 -9.23 4.98
CA LYS A 76 -9.09 -10.37 5.47
C LYS A 76 -8.25 -11.64 5.68
N ALA A 77 -7.22 -11.85 4.87
CA ALA A 77 -6.31 -12.99 4.99
C ALA A 77 -5.00 -12.67 5.74
N ASN A 78 -4.69 -11.38 5.91
CA ASN A 78 -3.43 -10.89 6.47
C ASN A 78 -3.62 -9.56 7.22
N ARG A 79 -3.49 -9.57 8.55
CA ARG A 79 -3.59 -8.36 9.37
C ARG A 79 -2.52 -7.30 9.06
N ASP A 80 -1.37 -7.71 8.52
CA ASP A 80 -0.20 -6.84 8.30
C ASP A 80 -0.26 -6.10 6.95
N VAL A 81 -1.48 -5.71 6.56
CA VAL A 81 -1.79 -4.94 5.36
C VAL A 81 -2.34 -3.58 5.79
N CYS A 82 -1.75 -2.51 5.28
CA CYS A 82 -2.29 -1.16 5.40
C CYS A 82 -2.27 -0.43 4.06
N ARG A 83 -3.16 0.55 3.91
CA ARG A 83 -3.24 1.37 2.70
C ARG A 83 -3.47 2.84 3.05
N PHE A 84 -2.71 3.69 2.38
CA PHE A 84 -2.77 5.13 2.51
C PHE A 84 -3.28 5.78 1.22
N GLU A 85 -4.09 6.83 1.40
CA GLU A 85 -4.63 7.66 0.33
C GLU A 85 -3.89 9.00 0.30
N ALA A 86 -3.20 9.28 -0.80
CA ALA A 86 -2.62 10.58 -1.07
C ALA A 86 -3.71 11.47 -1.67
N HIS A 87 -4.43 12.21 -0.82
CA HIS A 87 -5.59 13.00 -1.23
C HIS A 87 -5.21 14.05 -2.27
N THR A 88 -6.00 14.19 -3.34
CA THR A 88 -5.77 15.07 -4.50
C THR A 88 -4.51 14.77 -5.33
N ASP A 89 -3.78 13.69 -5.06
CA ASP A 89 -2.66 13.26 -5.91
C ASP A 89 -3.15 12.28 -7.00
N GLY A 90 -2.42 12.24 -8.10
CA GLY A 90 -2.69 11.32 -9.21
C GLY A 90 -1.76 10.11 -9.20
N HIS A 91 -1.78 9.33 -10.30
CA HIS A 91 -0.97 8.12 -10.48
C HIS A 91 0.52 8.28 -10.14
N SER A 92 1.08 9.44 -10.47
CA SER A 92 2.52 9.71 -10.34
C SER A 92 2.93 10.01 -8.91
N LEU A 93 1.98 10.22 -7.99
CA LEU A 93 2.23 10.46 -6.56
C LEU A 93 3.28 11.57 -6.30
N ARG A 94 3.21 12.67 -7.06
CA ARG A 94 4.26 13.69 -7.06
C ARG A 94 4.06 14.73 -5.97
N ARG A 95 2.81 15.04 -5.60
CA ARG A 95 2.50 16.06 -4.60
C ARG A 95 2.94 15.63 -3.21
N TYR A 96 2.84 14.33 -2.92
CA TYR A 96 3.20 13.73 -1.63
C TYR A 96 4.54 12.97 -1.66
N ARG A 97 5.43 13.28 -2.60
CA ARG A 97 6.65 12.48 -2.82
C ARG A 97 7.51 12.35 -1.55
N SER A 98 7.67 13.42 -0.79
CA SER A 98 8.43 13.45 0.46
C SER A 98 7.79 12.57 1.53
N GLU A 99 6.47 12.67 1.69
CA GLU A 99 5.67 11.94 2.66
C GLU A 99 5.65 10.45 2.32
N ILE A 100 5.53 10.11 1.04
CA ILE A 100 5.55 8.73 0.57
C ILE A 100 6.92 8.11 0.78
N LEU A 101 8.00 8.87 0.55
CA LEU A 101 9.35 8.41 0.86
C LEU A 101 9.51 8.15 2.37
N ALA A 102 9.07 9.10 3.21
CA ALA A 102 9.13 8.94 4.66
C ALA A 102 8.31 7.74 5.15
N LEU A 103 7.08 7.58 4.65
CA LEU A 103 6.21 6.44 4.94
C LEU A 103 6.83 5.11 4.48
N SER A 104 7.44 5.11 3.30
CA SER A 104 8.12 3.92 2.76
C SER A 104 9.34 3.54 3.61
N CYS A 105 10.12 4.53 4.06
CA CYS A 105 11.26 4.32 4.95
C CYS A 105 10.82 3.78 6.31
N ASP A 106 9.84 4.42 6.96
CA ASP A 106 9.28 4.00 8.24
C ASP A 106 8.78 2.55 8.17
N PHE A 107 7.93 2.25 7.17
CA PHE A 107 7.38 0.91 6.98
C PHE A 107 8.47 -0.15 6.70
N THR A 108 9.47 0.19 5.90
CA THR A 108 10.56 -0.74 5.56
C THR A 108 11.43 -1.02 6.78
N LEU A 109 11.79 0.02 7.53
CA LEU A 109 12.59 -0.11 8.75
C LEU A 109 11.85 -0.91 9.82
N GLY A 110 10.55 -0.67 10.01
CA GLY A 110 9.78 -1.44 10.98
C GLY A 110 9.60 -2.90 10.57
N SER A 111 9.28 -3.18 9.30
CA SER A 111 9.02 -4.55 8.84
C SER A 111 10.28 -5.40 8.65
N LEU A 112 11.40 -4.81 8.24
CA LEU A 112 12.64 -5.56 7.98
C LEU A 112 13.62 -5.54 9.15
N CYS A 113 13.63 -4.47 9.94
CA CYS A 113 14.61 -4.30 11.02
C CYS A 113 13.98 -4.40 12.42
N GLY A 114 12.66 -4.55 12.53
CA GLY A 114 11.96 -4.63 13.82
C GLY A 114 11.96 -3.31 14.59
N LEU A 115 12.19 -2.19 13.90
CA LEU A 115 12.07 -0.87 14.53
C LEU A 115 10.59 -0.54 14.80
N PRO A 116 10.28 0.30 15.80
CA PRO A 116 8.92 0.77 16.00
C PRO A 116 8.43 1.52 14.75
N TYR A 117 7.17 1.33 14.39
CA TYR A 117 6.53 2.11 13.32
C TYR A 117 6.13 3.49 13.85
N ALA A 118 5.99 4.45 12.94
CA ALA A 118 5.24 5.65 13.24
C ALA A 118 3.82 5.30 13.69
N ARG A 119 3.27 6.03 14.67
CA ARG A 119 1.95 5.74 15.24
C ARG A 119 0.85 5.63 14.17
N THR A 120 0.88 6.47 13.15
CA THR A 120 -0.08 6.41 12.03
C THR A 120 -0.02 5.08 11.27
N VAL A 121 1.16 4.49 11.13
CA VAL A 121 1.35 3.18 10.48
C VAL A 121 0.89 2.05 11.42
N GLU A 122 1.19 2.14 12.71
CA GLU A 122 0.67 1.19 13.71
C GLU A 122 -0.87 1.17 13.72
N ASP A 123 -1.49 2.36 13.77
CA ASP A 123 -2.93 2.53 13.74
C ASP A 123 -3.53 1.98 12.43
N ALA A 124 -2.88 2.24 11.30
CA ALA A 124 -3.30 1.72 10.00
C ALA A 124 -3.27 0.19 9.93
N LEU A 125 -2.22 -0.43 10.48
CA LEU A 125 -2.09 -1.89 10.54
C LEU A 125 -3.14 -2.50 11.48
N ALA A 126 -3.33 -1.92 12.67
CA ALA A 126 -4.27 -2.41 13.67
C ALA A 126 -5.75 -2.24 13.28
N ALA A 127 -6.09 -1.17 12.56
CA ALA A 127 -7.48 -0.85 12.24
C ALA A 127 -8.07 -1.81 11.19
N PRO A 128 -9.30 -2.32 11.40
CA PRO A 128 -9.98 -3.15 10.41
C PRO A 128 -10.37 -2.33 9.16
N PRO A 129 -10.67 -2.97 8.02
CA PRO A 129 -11.31 -2.28 6.90
C PRO A 129 -12.65 -1.63 7.32
N PRO A 130 -12.99 -0.45 6.79
CA PRO A 130 -12.22 0.34 5.81
C PRO A 130 -11.13 1.21 6.43
N LEU A 131 -11.12 1.40 7.76
CA LEU A 131 -10.32 2.41 8.45
C LEU A 131 -8.82 2.29 8.14
N GLY A 132 -8.22 1.12 8.39
CA GLY A 132 -6.79 0.89 8.13
C GLY A 132 -6.38 0.87 6.65
N LEU A 133 -7.36 1.03 5.74
CA LEU A 133 -7.16 0.98 4.29
C LEU A 133 -7.52 2.27 3.55
N ARG A 134 -8.13 3.24 4.26
CA ARG A 134 -8.44 4.59 3.79
C ARG A 134 -7.74 5.64 4.66
N MET A 135 -6.53 5.33 5.09
CA MET A 135 -5.75 6.22 5.95
C MET A 135 -5.30 7.43 5.12
N PRO A 136 -5.60 8.67 5.53
CA PRO A 136 -5.11 9.83 4.81
C PRO A 136 -3.59 9.93 5.00
N LEU A 137 -2.85 10.13 3.91
CA LEU A 137 -1.46 10.54 3.99
C LEU A 137 -1.40 12.04 4.32
N ALA A 138 -1.07 12.35 5.57
CA ALA A 138 -0.95 13.74 6.02
C ALA A 138 0.23 14.44 5.33
N ALA A 139 0.01 15.67 4.86
CA ALA A 139 1.09 16.55 4.45
C ALA A 139 2.05 16.79 5.63
N GLY A 140 3.35 16.77 5.39
CA GLY A 140 4.34 16.93 6.46
C GLY A 140 4.57 15.67 7.31
N PHE A 141 4.03 14.50 6.94
CA PHE A 141 4.27 13.24 7.66
C PHE A 141 5.76 12.98 7.95
N GLY A 142 6.65 13.29 7.01
CA GLY A 142 8.09 13.11 7.22
C GLY A 142 8.70 14.06 8.27
N GLU A 143 8.07 15.19 8.54
CA GLU A 143 8.48 16.16 9.56
C GLU A 143 8.08 15.66 10.96
N THR A 144 6.94 14.99 11.08
CA THR A 144 6.47 14.46 12.37
C THR A 144 7.31 13.30 12.89
N LEU A 145 8.13 12.66 12.03
CA LEU A 145 9.06 11.60 12.41
C LEU A 145 10.39 12.12 13.00
N ARG A 146 10.67 13.42 12.89
CA ARG A 146 11.92 14.03 13.36
C ARG A 146 11.79 14.72 14.72
N GLY A 147 10.58 14.75 15.27
CA GLY A 147 10.24 15.36 16.56
C GLY A 147 10.40 14.41 17.74
#